data_AF-A0A9J5XI82-F1
#
_entry.id   AF-A0A9J5XI82-F1
#
_cell.length_a   1.000
_cell.length_b   1.000
_cell.length_c   1.000
_cell.angle_alpha   90.00
_cell.angle_beta   90.00
_cell.angle_gamma   90.00
#
_symmetry.space_group_name_H-M   'P 1'
#
loop_
_entity.id
_entity.type
_entity.pdbx_description
1 polymer ?
#
loop_
_entity_poly.entity_id
_entity_poly.type
_entity_poly.pdbx_seq_one_letter_code
_entity_poly.pdbx_strand_id
1 'polypeptide(L)'
;MDRILVNQEFLEVFPSSEVQHLIRQGFMNFWSKHKQFMKIVEDSWKIDFVGNSFNEFHAKIKNVKNALFRWSKAVFGNVFQQIATLEDIIKVKEAQLQIHPSVDIKAELSKVEADLKKYLRLEEDF
;
A
#
# COMPACT_ATOMS: atom_id res chain seq x y z
N MET A 1 -11.99 10.96 20.34
CA MET A 1 -11.55 12.10 19.51
C MET A 1 -10.44 11.58 18.63
N ASP A 2 -10.79 10.93 17.53
CA ASP A 2 -9.81 10.30 16.65
C ASP A 2 -9.19 11.35 15.73
N ARG A 3 -7.86 11.42 15.80
CA ARG A 3 -7.02 12.29 14.98
C ARG A 3 -6.96 11.73 13.56
N ILE A 4 -7.98 12.01 12.76
CA ILE A 4 -7.91 11.84 11.31
C ILE A 4 -7.25 13.10 10.77
N LEU A 5 -5.95 13.03 10.48
CA LEU A 5 -5.27 14.02 9.65
C LEU A 5 -5.77 13.83 8.22
N VAL A 6 -6.93 14.43 7.92
CA VAL A 6 -7.45 14.46 6.56
C VAL A 6 -6.53 15.35 5.73
N ASN A 7 -5.97 14.81 4.65
CA ASN A 7 -5.19 15.60 3.71
C ASN A 7 -6.11 16.67 3.09
N GLN A 8 -5.83 17.95 3.39
CA GLN A 8 -6.64 19.09 2.99
C GLN A 8 -6.71 19.25 1.47
N GLU A 9 -5.63 18.92 0.75
CA GLU A 9 -5.59 18.91 -0.72
C GLU A 9 -6.57 17.88 -1.31
N PHE A 10 -6.81 16.76 -0.61
CA PHE A 10 -7.74 15.72 -1.06
C PHE A 10 -9.21 16.13 -0.88
N LEU A 11 -9.51 17.00 0.10
CA LEU A 11 -10.84 17.57 0.33
C LEU A 11 -11.19 18.69 -0.66
N GLU A 12 -10.19 19.36 -1.22
CA GLU A 12 -10.40 20.39 -2.24
C GLU A 12 -10.78 19.78 -3.60
N VAL A 13 -10.24 18.59 -3.92
CA VAL A 13 -10.55 17.87 -5.17
C VAL A 13 -11.90 17.16 -5.12
N PHE A 14 -12.38 16.79 -3.92
CA PHE A 14 -13.64 16.05 -3.76
C PHE A 14 -14.47 16.56 -2.58
N PRO A 15 -15.76 16.90 -2.78
CA PRO A 15 -16.61 17.42 -1.70
C PRO A 15 -16.71 16.44 -0.52
N SER A 16 -16.54 16.99 0.68
CA SER A 16 -16.38 16.30 1.96
C SER A 16 -17.43 15.22 2.28
N SER A 17 -18.62 15.27 1.69
CA SER A 17 -19.70 14.31 1.96
C SER A 17 -19.52 12.97 1.24
N GLU A 18 -18.90 12.96 0.06
CA GLU A 18 -18.85 11.75 -0.80
C GLU A 18 -17.62 10.88 -0.52
N VAL A 19 -16.58 11.45 0.08
CA VAL A 19 -15.27 10.79 0.30
C VAL A 19 -15.08 10.34 1.75
N GLN A 20 -15.93 10.76 2.69
CA GLN A 20 -15.82 10.35 4.10
C GLN A 20 -15.81 8.82 4.28
N HIS A 21 -16.54 8.08 3.45
CA HIS A 21 -16.52 6.61 3.48
C HIS A 21 -15.25 5.98 2.90
N LEU A 22 -14.56 6.68 2.00
CA LEU A 22 -13.27 6.26 1.46
C LEU A 22 -12.13 6.55 2.43
N ILE A 23 -12.18 7.69 3.13
CA ILE A 23 -11.20 8.12 4.16
C ILE A 23 -11.22 7.19 5.38
N ARG A 24 -12.35 6.52 5.64
CA ARG A 24 -12.53 5.64 6.80
C ARG A 24 -11.77 4.31 6.72
N GLN A 25 -11.19 3.96 5.57
CA GLN A 25 -10.34 2.78 5.45
C GLN A 25 -8.88 3.25 5.38
N GLY A 26 -8.05 2.83 6.34
CA GLY A 26 -6.73 3.38 6.69
C GLY A 26 -5.69 3.52 5.56
N PHE A 27 -5.99 3.01 4.36
CA PHE A 27 -5.16 3.03 3.15
C PHE A 27 -4.72 4.43 2.67
N MET A 28 -5.38 5.53 3.06
CA MET A 28 -5.08 6.86 2.51
C MET A 28 -3.80 7.51 3.02
N ASN A 29 -3.38 7.24 4.26
CA ASN A 29 -2.26 7.97 4.87
C ASN A 29 -0.90 7.60 4.26
N PHE A 30 -0.75 6.36 3.81
CA PHE A 30 0.47 5.90 3.15
C PHE A 30 0.51 6.28 1.67
N TRP A 31 -0.57 6.02 0.93
CA TRP A 31 -0.61 6.31 -0.50
C TRP A 31 -0.51 7.81 -0.79
N SER A 32 -1.15 8.66 0.01
CA SER A 32 -1.10 10.12 -0.18
C SER A 32 0.31 10.73 -0.07
N LYS A 33 1.25 10.07 0.61
CA LYS A 33 2.66 10.49 0.68
C LYS A 33 3.44 10.15 -0.59
N HIS A 34 2.93 9.28 -1.45
CA HIS A 34 3.63 8.86 -2.65
C HIS A 34 3.39 9.85 -3.81
N LYS A 35 4.47 10.39 -4.38
CA LYS A 35 4.46 11.39 -5.45
C LYS A 35 3.61 11.07 -6.69
N GLN A 36 3.30 9.79 -6.93
CA GLN A 36 2.48 9.33 -8.06
C GLN A 36 0.99 9.18 -7.72
N PHE A 37 0.62 9.22 -6.44
CA PHE A 37 -0.74 8.94 -6.00
C PHE A 37 -1.76 9.88 -6.62
N MET A 38 -1.56 11.20 -6.47
CA MET A 38 -2.48 12.21 -7.02
C MET A 38 -2.62 12.09 -8.53
N LYS A 39 -1.50 11.90 -9.24
CA LYS A 39 -1.52 11.69 -10.69
C LYS A 39 -2.38 10.49 -11.10
N ILE A 40 -2.27 9.36 -10.37
CA ILE A 40 -3.04 8.16 -10.68
C ILE A 40 -4.52 8.34 -10.38
N VAL A 41 -4.87 9.05 -9.31
CA VAL A 41 -6.26 9.41 -9.02
C VAL A 41 -6.81 10.30 -10.14
N GLU A 42 -6.10 11.36 -10.54
CA GLU A 42 -6.52 12.26 -11.62
C GLU A 42 -6.68 11.54 -12.97
N ASP A 43 -5.69 10.72 -13.35
CA ASP A 43 -5.70 10.00 -14.62
C ASP A 43 -6.82 8.94 -14.65
N SER A 44 -7.12 8.30 -13.52
CA SER A 44 -8.22 7.33 -13.42
C SER A 44 -9.60 7.97 -13.21
N TRP A 45 -9.67 9.24 -12.81
CA TRP A 45 -10.93 9.98 -12.69
C TRP A 45 -11.48 10.42 -14.06
N LYS A 46 -10.60 10.62 -15.03
CA LYS A 46 -10.94 11.00 -16.40
C LYS A 46 -11.43 9.77 -17.17
N ILE A 47 -12.72 9.47 -17.04
CA ILE A 47 -13.41 8.49 -17.89
C ILE A 47 -14.52 9.17 -18.67
N ASP A 48 -14.59 8.90 -19.97
CA ASP A 48 -15.74 9.24 -20.78
C ASP A 48 -16.86 8.28 -20.43
N PHE A 49 -17.88 8.79 -19.74
CA PHE A 49 -19.05 8.02 -19.34
C PHE A 49 -20.30 8.57 -20.00
N VAL A 50 -21.04 7.68 -20.67
CA VAL A 50 -22.34 8.00 -21.26
C VAL A 50 -23.42 7.30 -20.44
N GLY A 51 -24.17 8.07 -19.66
CA GLY A 51 -25.24 7.55 -18.79
C GLY A 51 -25.70 8.60 -17.77
N ASN A 52 -26.41 8.18 -16.71
CA ASN A 52 -26.83 9.11 -15.66
C ASN A 52 -25.65 9.48 -14.73
N SER A 53 -25.74 10.65 -14.10
CA SER A 53 -24.67 11.21 -13.26
C SER A 53 -24.33 10.35 -12.03
N PHE A 54 -25.28 9.58 -11.50
CA PHE A 54 -25.04 8.68 -10.37
C PHE A 54 -24.20 7.46 -10.78
N ASN A 55 -24.49 6.90 -11.96
CA ASN A 55 -23.72 5.80 -12.53
C ASN A 55 -22.33 6.26 -12.98
N GLU A 56 -22.21 7.51 -13.46
CA GLU A 56 -20.92 8.13 -13.78
C GLU A 56 -20.01 8.19 -12.56
N PHE A 57 -20.53 8.70 -11.44
CA PHE A 57 -19.78 8.78 -10.20
C PHE A 57 -19.34 7.39 -9.71
N HIS A 58 -20.26 6.42 -9.67
CA HIS A 58 -19.91 5.04 -9.31
C HIS A 58 -18.85 4.42 -10.25
N ALA A 59 -18.93 4.69 -11.55
CA ALA A 59 -17.94 4.22 -12.51
C ALA A 59 -16.56 4.85 -12.24
N LYS A 60 -16.48 6.15 -11.98
CA LYS A 60 -15.24 6.87 -11.62
C LYS A 60 -14.61 6.30 -10.37
N ILE A 61 -15.40 6.11 -9.31
CA ILE A 61 -14.92 5.54 -8.04
C ILE A 61 -14.40 4.11 -8.24
N LYS A 62 -15.12 3.28 -9.00
CA LYS A 62 -14.69 1.91 -9.32
C LYS A 62 -13.37 1.92 -10.11
N ASN A 63 -13.22 2.84 -11.05
CA ASN A 63 -12.02 2.95 -11.85
C ASN A 63 -10.81 3.36 -11.00
N VAL A 64 -10.97 4.39 -10.16
CA VAL A 64 -9.92 4.86 -9.24
C VAL A 64 -9.51 3.77 -8.27
N LYS A 65 -10.46 3.04 -7.68
CA LYS A 65 -10.15 1.90 -6.80
C LYS A 65 -9.32 0.83 -7.53
N ASN A 66 -9.69 0.47 -8.75
CA ASN A 66 -8.96 -0.52 -9.54
C ASN A 66 -7.56 -0.03 -9.93
N ALA A 67 -7.44 1.24 -10.33
CA ALA A 67 -6.16 1.86 -10.68
C ALA A 67 -5.22 1.91 -9.46
N LEU A 68 -5.72 2.35 -8.30
CA LEU A 68 -4.97 2.38 -7.05
C LEU A 68 -4.57 0.98 -6.59
N PHE A 69 -5.46 -0.02 -6.70
CA PHE A 69 -5.11 -1.40 -6.35
C PHE A 69 -3.97 -1.94 -7.23
N ARG A 70 -4.07 -1.74 -8.55
CA ARG A 70 -3.03 -2.17 -9.51
C ARG A 70 -1.71 -1.45 -9.26
N TRP A 71 -1.76 -0.13 -9.06
CA TRP A 71 -0.60 0.68 -8.77
C TRP A 71 0.04 0.30 -7.43
N SER A 72 -0.75 0.12 -6.38
CA SER A 72 -0.26 -0.30 -5.07
C SER A 72 0.45 -1.65 -5.16
N LYS A 73 -0.15 -2.61 -5.88
CA LYS A 73 0.50 -3.91 -6.14
C LYS A 73 1.79 -3.77 -6.96
N ALA A 74 1.85 -2.85 -7.93
CA ALA A 74 3.04 -2.64 -8.76
C ALA A 74 4.18 -1.96 -8.00
N VAL A 75 3.87 -0.99 -7.12
CA VAL A 75 4.87 -0.21 -6.38
C VAL A 75 5.32 -0.91 -5.11
N PHE A 76 4.39 -1.49 -4.34
CA PHE A 76 4.68 -2.09 -3.04
C PHE A 76 4.72 -3.62 -3.10
N GLY A 77 4.38 -4.22 -4.24
CA GLY A 77 4.29 -5.67 -4.37
C GLY A 77 3.12 -6.24 -3.56
N ASN A 78 3.22 -7.52 -3.26
CA ASN A 78 2.41 -8.14 -2.22
C ASN A 78 3.22 -8.12 -0.92
N VAL A 79 3.08 -7.04 -0.13
CA VAL A 79 3.83 -6.81 1.12
C VAL A 79 3.71 -8.03 2.05
N PHE A 80 2.50 -8.56 2.24
CA PHE A 80 2.24 -9.75 3.06
C PHE A 80 2.96 -11.00 2.53
N GLN A 81 2.98 -11.20 1.21
CA GLN A 81 3.71 -12.33 0.61
C GLN A 81 5.23 -12.14 0.71
N GLN A 82 5.72 -10.91 0.65
CA GLN A 82 7.13 -10.60 0.84
C GLN A 82 7.56 -10.86 2.29
N ILE A 83 6.73 -10.49 3.27
CA ILE A 83 6.92 -10.81 4.69
C ILE A 83 7.00 -12.32 4.86
N ALA A 84 5.99 -13.06 4.40
CA ALA A 84 5.97 -14.53 4.51
C ALA A 84 7.21 -15.19 3.87
N THR A 85 7.64 -14.69 2.71
CA THR A 85 8.85 -15.19 2.03
C THR A 85 10.12 -14.93 2.86
N LEU A 86 10.26 -13.73 3.43
CA LEU A 86 11.41 -13.37 4.26
C LEU A 86 11.44 -14.17 5.57
N GLU A 87 10.30 -14.39 6.21
CA GLU A 87 10.18 -15.24 7.41
C GLU A 87 10.62 -16.69 7.13
N ASP A 88 10.22 -17.26 5.99
CA ASP A 88 10.65 -18.61 5.62
C ASP A 88 12.15 -18.68 5.31
N ILE A 89 12.72 -17.65 4.68
CA ILE A 89 14.18 -17.56 4.47
C ILE A 89 14.92 -17.49 5.82
N ILE A 90 14.41 -16.72 6.78
CA ILE A 90 14.98 -16.64 8.14
C ILE A 90 14.97 -18.02 8.79
N LYS A 91 13.83 -18.72 8.81
CA LYS A 91 13.73 -20.08 9.38
C LYS A 91 14.77 -21.04 8.76
N VAL A 92 14.93 -21.01 7.44
CA VAL A 92 15.91 -21.86 6.75
C VAL A 92 17.34 -21.49 7.14
N LYS A 93 17.68 -20.20 7.20
CA LYS A 93 19.02 -19.72 7.59
C LYS A 93 19.35 -20.02 9.05
N GLU A 94 18.38 -19.89 9.95
CA GLU A 94 18.53 -20.26 11.36
C GLU A 94 18.80 -21.76 11.52
N ALA A 95 18.04 -22.61 10.79
CA ALA A 95 18.29 -24.05 10.76
C ALA A 95 19.69 -24.39 10.21
N GLN A 96 20.13 -23.70 9.16
CA GLN A 96 21.49 -23.84 8.62
C GLN A 96 22.56 -23.45 9.63
N LEU A 97 22.37 -22.38 10.41
CA LEU A 97 23.31 -21.97 11.45
C LEU A 97 23.39 -22.96 12.61
N GLN A 98 22.29 -23.62 12.97
CA GLN A 98 22.29 -24.68 13.99
C GLN A 98 23.12 -25.88 13.57
N ILE A 99 23.10 -26.23 12.28
CA ILE A 99 23.85 -27.36 11.71
C ILE A 99 25.31 -26.95 11.44
N HIS A 100 25.52 -25.75 10.92
CA HIS A 100 26.83 -25.24 10.53
C HIS A 100 26.97 -23.75 10.87
N PRO A 101 27.58 -23.42 12.01
CA PRO A 101 27.87 -22.04 12.38
C PRO A 101 28.81 -21.39 11.35
N SER A 102 28.31 -20.39 10.61
CA SER A 102 29.07 -19.65 9.60
C SER A 102 28.83 -18.15 9.73
N VAL A 103 29.93 -17.39 9.65
CA VAL A 103 29.91 -15.92 9.69
C VAL A 103 29.15 -15.36 8.48
N ASP A 104 29.30 -15.97 7.30
CA ASP A 104 28.62 -15.53 6.09
C ASP A 104 27.10 -15.73 6.18
N ILE A 105 26.66 -16.90 6.69
CA ILE A 105 25.23 -17.17 6.88
C ILE A 105 24.64 -16.20 7.89
N LYS A 106 25.38 -15.86 8.96
CA LYS A 106 24.97 -14.87 9.95
C LYS A 106 24.87 -13.45 9.38
N ALA A 107 25.82 -13.04 8.53
CA ALA A 107 25.78 -11.75 7.86
C ALA A 107 24.57 -11.66 6.92
N GLU A 108 24.30 -12.72 6.16
CA GLU A 108 23.11 -12.80 5.29
C GLU A 108 21.80 -12.83 6.09
N LEU A 109 21.74 -13.56 7.22
CA LEU A 109 20.58 -13.56 8.10
C LEU A 109 20.25 -12.14 8.59
N SER A 110 21.26 -11.39 9.05
CA SER A 110 21.08 -10.01 9.51
C SER A 110 20.53 -9.08 8.42
N LYS A 111 20.93 -9.27 7.14
CA LYS A 111 20.35 -8.53 6.01
C LYS A 111 18.88 -8.87 5.82
N VAL A 112 18.53 -10.16 5.81
CA VAL A 112 17.14 -10.62 5.64
C VAL A 112 16.24 -10.13 6.78
N GLU A 113 16.72 -10.12 8.02
CA GLU A 113 16.01 -9.56 9.18
C GLU A 113 15.79 -8.05 9.05
N ALA A 114 16.78 -7.31 8.55
CA ALA A 114 16.65 -5.88 8.30
C ALA A 114 15.61 -5.58 7.21
N ASP A 115 15.59 -6.38 6.14
CA ASP A 115 14.59 -6.29 5.08
C ASP A 115 13.20 -6.65 5.61
N LEU A 116 13.05 -7.70 6.42
CA LEU A 116 11.78 -8.05 7.07
C LEU A 116 11.25 -6.90 7.91
N LYS A 117 12.11 -6.28 8.73
CA LYS A 117 11.74 -5.12 9.54
C LYS A 117 11.25 -3.93 8.71
N LYS A 118 11.82 -3.72 7.52
CA LYS A 118 11.36 -2.70 6.58
C LYS A 118 9.97 -3.02 6.03
N TYR A 119 9.72 -4.27 5.65
CA TYR A 119 8.39 -4.68 5.15
C TYR A 119 7.32 -4.71 6.23
N LEU A 120 7.64 -5.05 7.48
CA LEU A 120 6.71 -4.96 8.61
C LEU A 120 6.29 -3.50 8.89
N ARG A 121 7.22 -2.54 8.80
CA ARG A 121 6.86 -1.11 8.89
C ARG A 121 5.95 -0.66 7.76
N LEU A 122 6.14 -1.21 6.55
CA LEU A 122 5.25 -0.94 5.43
C LEU A 122 3.86 -1.52 5.70
N GLU A 123 3.76 -2.72 6.26
CA GLU A 123 2.49 -3.33 6.67
C GLU A 123 1.75 -2.50 7.72
N GLU A 124 2.43 -1.96 8.73
CA GLU A 124 1.81 -1.07 9.73
C GLU A 124 1.17 0.20 9.11
N ASP A 125 1.67 0.62 7.96
CA ASP A 125 1.18 1.76 7.19
C ASP A 125 0.06 1.39 6.18
N PHE A 126 -0.26 0.09 6.00
CA PHE A 126 -1.32 -0.42 5.11
C PHE A 126 -2.67 -0.60 5.83
#